data_AF-A0A7S1JDC7-F1
#
_entry.id   AF-A0A7S1JDC7-F1
#
_cell.length_a   1.000
_cell.length_b   1.000
_cell.length_c   1.000
_cell.angle_alpha   90.00
_cell.angle_beta   90.00
_cell.angle_gamma   90.00
#
_symmetry.space_group_name_H-M   'P 1'
#
loop_
_entity.id
_entity.type
_entity.pdbx_description
1 polymer ?
#
loop_
_entity_poly.entity_id
_entity_poly.type
_entity_poly.pdbx_seq_one_letter_code
_entity_poly.pdbx_strand_id
1 'polypeptide(L)'
;GGKMVVLKVKGKSEKEIFLYETSTKSAIDEVVTEIVEMWNLRLRIKWYITNGEELAKETGCEQLKKAVEDAREYTSVEYANRRKPCEKGVLEEHIKVMRGATMIANPQDYSKDPAC
;
A
#
# COMPACT_ATOMS: atom_id res chain seq x y z
N GLY A 1 -17.26 25.91 4.45
CA GLY A 1 -16.67 24.60 4.13
C GLY A 1 -16.32 23.87 5.42
N GLY A 2 -16.29 22.54 5.43
CA GLY A 2 -15.71 21.78 6.56
C GLY A 2 -14.19 21.99 6.59
N LYS A 3 -13.56 21.96 7.77
CA LYS A 3 -12.10 22.04 7.85
C LYS A 3 -11.52 20.68 7.44
N MET A 4 -10.40 20.69 6.72
CA MET A 4 -9.65 19.45 6.45
C MET A 4 -8.87 19.06 7.71
N VAL A 5 -8.84 17.77 8.00
CA VAL A 5 -8.11 17.18 9.13
C VAL A 5 -7.32 15.98 8.63
N VAL A 6 -6.17 15.76 9.25
CA VAL A 6 -5.32 14.59 8.97
C VAL A 6 -5.31 13.70 10.20
N LEU A 7 -5.80 12.47 10.03
CA LEU A 7 -5.83 11.44 11.04
C LEU A 7 -4.57 10.58 10.92
N LYS A 8 -3.85 10.41 12.04
CA LYS A 8 -2.72 9.46 12.11
C LYS A 8 -3.27 8.09 12.50
N VAL A 9 -3.36 7.19 11.53
CA VAL A 9 -3.81 5.81 11.73
C VAL A 9 -2.60 4.96 12.15
N LYS A 10 -2.73 4.21 13.24
CA LYS A 10 -1.67 3.35 13.80
C LYS A 10 -2.16 1.91 13.94
N GLY A 11 -1.29 0.97 13.59
CA GLY A 11 -1.47 -0.47 13.83
C GLY A 11 -0.87 -0.91 15.16
N LYS A 12 -0.55 -2.20 15.24
CA LYS A 12 0.06 -2.80 16.46
C LYS A 12 1.52 -2.41 16.65
N SER A 13 2.22 -2.12 15.55
CA SER A 13 3.63 -1.70 15.56
C SER A 13 3.77 -0.20 15.32
N GLU A 14 4.79 0.42 15.93
CA GLU A 14 5.17 1.82 15.64
C GLU A 14 5.61 2.04 14.19
N LYS A 15 5.89 0.97 13.42
CA LYS A 15 6.17 1.05 11.99
C LYS A 15 4.92 0.99 11.11
N GLU A 16 3.78 0.55 11.67
CA GLU A 16 2.53 0.41 10.93
C GLU A 16 1.69 1.68 11.12
N ILE A 17 2.05 2.71 10.36
CA ILE A 17 1.43 4.04 10.45
C ILE A 17 1.14 4.57 9.05
N PHE A 18 -0.01 5.22 8.88
CA PHE A 18 -0.25 6.10 7.73
C PHE A 18 -1.09 7.31 8.13
N LEU A 19 -1.11 8.33 7.27
CA LEU A 19 -1.93 9.51 7.44
C LEU A 19 -3.14 9.43 6.50
N TYR A 20 -4.33 9.73 7.00
CA TYR A 20 -5.57 9.77 6.23
C TYR A 20 -6.15 11.19 6.33
N GLU A 21 -6.38 11.83 5.18
CA GLU A 21 -6.95 13.18 5.12
C GLU A 21 -8.47 13.10 4.87
N THR A 22 -9.25 13.86 5.64
CA THR A 22 -10.70 13.93 5.49
C THR A 22 -11.25 15.27 5.96
N SER A 23 -12.56 15.49 5.81
CA SER A 23 -13.25 16.69 6.28
C SER A 23 -13.87 16.48 7.66
N THR A 24 -13.94 17.53 8.49
CA THR A 24 -14.75 17.50 9.74
C THR A 24 -16.25 17.32 9.51
N LYS A 25 -16.70 17.23 8.27
CA LYS A 25 -18.09 16.97 7.88
C LYS A 25 -18.35 15.52 7.46
N SER A 26 -17.31 14.74 7.19
CA SER A 26 -17.44 13.35 6.77
C SER A 26 -18.11 12.55 7.89
N ALA A 27 -19.02 11.63 7.54
CA ALA A 27 -19.64 10.78 8.54
C ALA A 27 -18.58 9.84 9.14
N ILE A 28 -18.69 9.54 10.44
CA ILE A 28 -17.73 8.68 11.12
C ILE A 28 -17.68 7.30 10.45
N ASP A 29 -18.84 6.74 10.09
CA ASP A 29 -18.91 5.42 9.47
C ASP A 29 -18.24 5.37 8.09
N GLU A 30 -18.36 6.43 7.30
CA GLU A 30 -17.65 6.57 6.01
C GLU A 30 -16.14 6.61 6.23
N VAL A 31 -15.68 7.45 7.17
CA VAL A 31 -14.26 7.59 7.53
C VAL A 31 -13.68 6.26 8.02
N VAL A 32 -14.39 5.55 8.89
CA VAL A 32 -13.94 4.24 9.41
C VAL A 32 -13.88 3.22 8.28
N THR A 33 -14.89 3.17 7.41
CA THR A 33 -14.93 2.26 6.26
C THR A 33 -13.74 2.48 5.35
N GLU A 34 -13.47 3.72 4.95
CA GLU A 34 -12.34 4.06 4.08
C GLU A 34 -10.99 3.72 4.72
N ILE A 35 -10.81 4.01 6.01
CA ILE A 35 -9.58 3.67 6.74
C ILE A 35 -9.36 2.15 6.75
N VAL A 36 -10.41 1.36 6.97
CA VAL A 36 -10.33 -0.11 6.96
C VAL A 36 -9.97 -0.64 5.57
N GLU A 37 -10.58 -0.10 4.52
CA GLU A 37 -10.24 -0.46 3.13
C GLU A 37 -8.78 -0.15 2.82
N MET A 38 -8.31 1.06 3.14
CA MET A 38 -6.92 1.44 2.97
C MET A 38 -5.96 0.57 3.79
N TRP A 39 -6.34 0.19 5.02
CA TRP A 39 -5.56 -0.73 5.84
C TRP A 39 -5.39 -2.09 5.16
N ASN A 40 -6.48 -2.64 4.60
CA ASN A 40 -6.45 -3.92 3.89
C ASN A 40 -5.59 -3.86 2.62
N LEU A 41 -5.66 -2.76 1.86
CA LEU A 41 -4.78 -2.54 0.71
C LEU A 41 -3.30 -2.51 1.12
N ARG A 42 -2.98 -1.86 2.24
CA ARG A 42 -1.60 -1.82 2.77
C ARG A 42 -1.11 -3.18 3.24
N LEU A 43 -1.98 -4.00 3.86
CA LEU A 43 -1.64 -5.39 4.19
C LEU A 43 -1.34 -6.20 2.93
N ARG A 44 -2.10 -5.99 1.86
CA ARG A 44 -1.84 -6.63 0.57
C ARG A 44 -0.53 -6.16 -0.06
N ILE A 45 -0.21 -4.87 0.00
CA ILE A 45 1.09 -4.35 -0.45
C ILE A 45 2.24 -4.97 0.34
N LYS A 46 2.10 -5.09 1.66
CA LYS A 46 3.11 -5.75 2.51
C LYS A 46 3.39 -7.18 2.06
N TRP A 47 2.33 -7.92 1.69
CA TRP A 47 2.47 -9.27 1.11
C TRP A 47 3.26 -9.24 -0.21
N TYR A 48 2.92 -8.35 -1.15
CA TYR A 48 3.68 -8.25 -2.41
C TYR A 48 5.13 -7.84 -2.21
N ILE A 49 5.42 -6.95 -1.26
CA ILE A 49 6.78 -6.54 -0.96
C ILE A 49 7.60 -7.76 -0.52
N THR A 50 7.08 -8.58 0.40
CA THR A 50 7.80 -9.76 0.89
C THR A 50 8.05 -10.77 -0.23
N ASN A 51 7.01 -11.17 -0.98
CA ASN A 51 7.14 -12.20 -2.02
C ASN A 51 7.85 -11.67 -3.28
N GLY A 52 7.60 -10.41 -3.63
CA GLY A 52 8.19 -9.76 -4.79
C GLY A 52 9.69 -9.51 -4.66
N GLU A 53 10.21 -9.29 -3.45
CA GLU A 53 11.65 -9.19 -3.22
C GLU A 53 12.38 -10.50 -3.48
N GLU A 54 11.79 -11.61 -3.05
CA GLU A 54 12.34 -12.94 -3.29
C GLU A 54 12.32 -13.24 -4.79
N LEU A 55 11.16 -13.07 -5.43
CA LEU A 55 11.01 -13.31 -6.86
C LEU A 55 11.90 -12.42 -7.73
N ALA A 56 12.07 -11.14 -7.38
CA ALA A 56 12.96 -10.24 -8.12
C ALA A 56 14.43 -10.67 -8.00
N LYS A 57 14.85 -11.19 -6.85
CA LYS A 57 16.21 -11.72 -6.67
C LYS A 57 16.43 -12.98 -7.49
N GLU A 58 15.45 -13.87 -7.54
CA GLU A 58 15.53 -15.14 -8.28
C GLU A 58 15.52 -14.92 -9.80
N THR A 59 14.68 -14.01 -10.29
CA THR A 59 14.47 -13.78 -11.73
C THR A 59 15.36 -12.69 -12.32
N GLY A 60 15.91 -11.80 -11.49
CA GLY A 60 16.58 -10.58 -11.95
C GLY A 60 15.64 -9.55 -12.58
N CYS A 61 14.32 -9.65 -12.36
CA CYS A 61 13.34 -8.74 -12.94
C CYS A 61 13.42 -7.34 -12.31
N GLU A 62 14.04 -6.40 -13.03
CA GLU A 62 14.24 -5.03 -12.52
C GLU A 62 12.91 -4.26 -12.39
N GLN A 63 11.91 -4.55 -13.23
CA GLN A 63 10.57 -3.96 -13.12
C GLN A 63 9.89 -4.34 -11.80
N LEU A 64 10.01 -5.61 -11.39
CA LEU A 64 9.46 -6.08 -10.12
C LEU A 64 10.20 -5.48 -8.94
N LYS A 65 11.54 -5.46 -9.00
CA LYS A 65 12.37 -4.82 -7.97
C LYS A 65 11.98 -3.36 -7.76
N LYS A 66 11.84 -2.59 -8.84
CA LYS A 66 11.41 -1.19 -8.76
C LYS A 66 9.99 -1.05 -8.19
N ALA A 67 9.04 -1.87 -8.66
CA ALA A 67 7.66 -1.84 -8.16
C ALA A 67 7.58 -2.09 -6.64
N VAL A 68 8.40 -3.01 -6.14
CA VAL A 68 8.55 -3.31 -4.72
C VAL A 68 9.15 -2.12 -3.96
N GLU A 69 10.24 -1.53 -4.46
CA GLU A 69 10.90 -0.38 -3.82
C GLU A 69 9.95 0.82 -3.72
N ASP A 70 9.23 1.14 -4.80
CA ASP A 70 8.25 2.24 -4.85
C ASP A 70 7.10 2.00 -3.83
N ALA A 71 6.55 0.78 -3.80
CA ALA A 71 5.48 0.43 -2.85
C ALA A 71 5.98 0.42 -1.39
N ARG A 72 7.22 -0.01 -1.16
CA ARG A 72 7.88 0.01 0.16
C ARG A 72 8.10 1.43 0.64
N GLU A 73 8.56 2.35 -0.21
CA GLU A 73 8.68 3.77 0.17
C GLU A 73 7.30 4.35 0.51
N TYR A 74 6.29 4.15 -0.33
CA TYR A 74 4.97 4.72 -0.13
C TYR A 74 4.27 4.20 1.14
N THR A 75 4.54 2.94 1.49
CA THR A 75 3.99 2.31 2.71
C THR A 75 4.88 2.43 3.94
N SER A 76 6.00 3.16 3.85
CA SER A 76 6.92 3.34 4.97
C SER A 76 6.40 4.27 6.06
N VAL A 77 6.92 4.12 7.29
CA VAL A 77 6.66 5.08 8.38
C VAL A 77 7.30 6.44 8.08
N GLU A 78 8.39 6.46 7.33
CA GLU A 78 9.08 7.64 6.84
C GLU A 78 8.18 8.48 5.91
N TYR A 79 7.37 7.84 5.07
CA TYR A 79 6.36 8.52 4.25
C TYR A 79 5.35 9.28 5.13
N ALA A 80 4.83 8.63 6.17
CA ALA A 80 3.93 9.27 7.12
C ALA A 80 4.63 10.39 7.93
N ASN A 81 5.90 10.18 8.32
CA ASN A 81 6.69 11.18 9.06
C ASN A 81 6.98 12.43 8.23
N ARG A 82 7.02 12.31 6.90
CA ARG A 82 7.07 13.45 5.96
C ARG A 82 5.74 14.21 5.85
N ARG A 83 4.76 13.90 6.70
CA ARG A 83 3.42 14.51 6.78
C ARG A 83 2.61 14.38 5.48
N LYS A 84 2.86 13.32 4.71
CA LYS A 84 2.13 13.03 3.47
C LYS A 84 0.96 12.08 3.74
N PRO A 85 -0.29 12.48 3.43
CA PRO A 85 -1.43 11.58 3.42
C PRO A 85 -1.24 10.42 2.46
N CYS A 86 -1.76 9.27 2.84
CA CYS A 86 -1.91 8.13 1.97
C CYS A 86 -3.27 8.25 1.26
N GLU A 87 -3.34 7.82 0.01
CA GLU A 87 -4.53 7.87 -0.83
C GLU A 87 -4.88 6.46 -1.29
N LYS A 88 -6.17 6.11 -1.24
CA LYS A 88 -6.67 4.80 -1.66
C LYS A 88 -6.26 4.47 -3.11
N GLY A 89 -6.47 5.40 -4.04
CA GLY A 89 -6.15 5.18 -5.45
C GLY A 89 -4.66 4.92 -5.71
N VAL A 90 -3.77 5.52 -4.92
CA VAL A 90 -2.32 5.28 -5.05
C VAL A 90 -1.94 3.89 -4.52
N LEU A 91 -2.57 3.43 -3.43
CA LEU A 91 -2.39 2.06 -2.94
C LEU A 91 -2.85 1.02 -3.98
N GLU A 92 -4.00 1.26 -4.60
CA GLU A 92 -4.54 0.41 -5.66
C GLU A 92 -3.61 0.36 -6.89
N GLU A 93 -3.04 1.50 -7.29
CA GLU A 93 -2.09 1.54 -8.40
C GLU A 93 -0.79 0.79 -8.06
N HIS A 94 -0.25 0.91 -6.84
CA HIS A 94 0.90 0.11 -6.43
C HIS A 94 0.62 -1.39 -6.53
N ILE A 95 -0.56 -1.85 -6.09
CA ILE A 95 -0.96 -3.25 -6.24
C ILE A 95 -1.01 -3.64 -7.71
N LYS A 96 -1.63 -2.82 -8.57
CA LYS A 96 -1.73 -3.09 -10.00
C LYS A 96 -0.35 -3.19 -10.68
N VAL A 97 0.56 -2.28 -10.36
CA VAL A 97 1.93 -2.26 -10.88
C VAL A 97 2.69 -3.51 -10.43
N MET A 98 2.63 -3.86 -9.14
CA MET A 98 3.28 -5.06 -8.60
C MET A 98 2.73 -6.33 -9.25
N ARG A 99 1.41 -6.44 -9.44
CA ARG A 99 0.78 -7.57 -10.14
C ARG A 99 1.29 -7.73 -11.56
N GLY A 100 1.34 -6.64 -12.32
CA GLY A 100 1.87 -6.65 -13.69
C GLY A 100 3.34 -7.08 -13.72
N ALA A 101 4.15 -6.58 -12.79
CA ALA A 101 5.55 -6.94 -12.70
C ALA A 101 5.78 -8.39 -12.27
N THR A 102 4.96 -8.93 -11.34
CA THR A 102 4.98 -10.36 -10.97
C THR A 102 4.65 -11.23 -12.17
N MET A 103 3.67 -10.86 -12.99
CA MET A 103 3.32 -11.61 -14.21
C MET A 103 4.49 -11.65 -15.22
N ILE A 104 5.25 -10.56 -15.34
CA ILE A 104 6.45 -10.49 -16.19
C ILE A 104 7.57 -11.38 -15.61
N ALA A 105 7.78 -11.33 -14.29
CA ALA A 105 8.85 -12.06 -13.62
C ALA A 105 8.61 -13.58 -13.62
N ASN A 106 7.41 -14.02 -13.23
CA ASN A 106 7.02 -15.43 -13.23
C ASN A 106 5.48 -15.60 -13.23
N PRO A 107 4.87 -16.03 -14.35
CA PRO A 107 3.43 -16.27 -14.43
C PRO A 107 2.88 -17.31 -13.44
N GLN A 108 3.70 -18.25 -12.97
CA GLN A 108 3.24 -19.25 -11.99
C GLN A 108 3.04 -18.64 -10.60
N ASP A 109 3.93 -17.75 -10.17
CA ASP A 109 3.79 -17.08 -8.87
C ASP A 109 2.69 -16.02 -8.86
N TYR A 110 2.32 -15.49 -10.03
CA TYR A 110 1.12 -14.66 -10.17
C TYR A 110 -0.14 -15.41 -9.70
N SER A 111 -0.26 -16.71 -9.95
CA SER A 111 -1.44 -17.50 -9.52
C SER A 111 -1.56 -17.67 -8.00
N LYS A 112 -0.52 -17.33 -7.24
CA LYS A 112 -0.51 -17.37 -5.77
C LYS A 112 -0.93 -16.05 -5.12
N ASP A 113 -1.22 -15.03 -5.93
CA ASP A 113 -1.76 -13.75 -5.46
C ASP A 113 -3.08 -13.99 -4.69
N PRO A 114 -3.20 -13.55 -3.43
CA PRO A 114 -4.38 -13.80 -2.61
C PRO A 114 -5.67 -13.11 -3.10
N ALA A 115 -5.64 -12.34 -4.19
CA ALA A 115 -6.87 -11.92 -4.87
C ALA A 115 -6.94 -12.29 -6.35
N CYS A 116 -6.22 -13.34 -6.76
CA CYS A 116 -6.50 -14.11 -7.98
C CYS A 116 -7.50 -15.24 -7.70
#